data_AF-A0A853BI35-F1
#
_entry.id   AF-A0A853BI35-F1
#
_cell.length_a   1.000
_cell.length_b   1.000
_cell.length_c   1.000
_cell.angle_alpha   90.00
_cell.angle_beta   90.00
_cell.angle_gamma   90.00
#
_symmetry.space_group_name_H-M   'P 1'
#
loop_
_entity.id
_entity.type
_entity.pdbx_description
1 polymer ?
#
loop_
_entity_poly.entity_id
_entity_poly.type
_entity_poly.pdbx_seq_one_letter_code
_entity_poly.pdbx_strand_id
1 'polypeptide(L)'
;MPCHPPSDDTAHNHHAREPDTFADVLQRLPELGRVLYTGSAKHTRRLDETTGANRGVWARKTWRALRCMNAYASAKAGTPPYAGALIDFCGDPDVSADLAMPVRQIAPRESAHVNAKWENERVFPVPTRVRRRGAARMQAHIKIASRGVSPRIHYLDDTANTGLIVVGWIGRHLTNTKT
;
A
#
# COMPACT_ATOMS: atom_id res chain seq x y z
N MET A 1 -51.50 25.45 -14.73
CA MET A 1 -50.99 24.13 -14.32
C MET A 1 -50.53 23.40 -15.58
N PRO A 2 -49.22 23.29 -15.80
CA PRO A 2 -48.70 21.96 -16.10
C PRO A 2 -47.48 21.60 -15.26
N CYS A 3 -47.60 20.38 -14.73
CA CYS A 3 -46.67 19.52 -14.03
C CYS A 3 -45.18 19.71 -14.34
N HIS A 4 -44.40 19.92 -13.27
CA HIS A 4 -43.01 19.50 -13.22
C HIS A 4 -42.93 17.98 -13.43
N PRO A 5 -42.01 17.46 -14.26
CA PRO A 5 -41.53 16.09 -14.08
C PRO A 5 -40.61 16.03 -12.85
N PRO A 6 -40.57 14.92 -12.10
CA PRO A 6 -39.68 14.76 -10.97
C PRO A 6 -38.23 14.66 -11.47
N SER A 7 -37.34 15.47 -10.89
CA SER A 7 -35.89 15.31 -11.03
C SER A 7 -35.47 14.03 -10.31
N ASP A 8 -35.48 12.92 -11.03
CA ASP A 8 -34.89 11.67 -10.57
C ASP A 8 -33.42 11.66 -11.02
N ASP A 9 -32.57 12.32 -10.23
CA ASP A 9 -31.13 12.36 -10.44
C ASP A 9 -30.41 11.90 -9.16
N THR A 10 -30.62 10.63 -8.82
CA THR A 10 -29.71 9.88 -7.94
C THR A 10 -28.87 8.88 -8.73
N ALA A 11 -28.25 9.37 -9.82
CA ALA A 11 -27.09 8.71 -10.39
C ALA A 11 -25.93 8.81 -9.39
N HIS A 12 -25.64 7.69 -8.72
CA HIS A 12 -24.53 7.51 -7.81
C HIS A 12 -23.20 8.01 -8.42
N ASN A 13 -22.69 9.12 -7.90
CA ASN A 13 -21.34 9.59 -8.22
C ASN A 13 -20.32 8.73 -7.46
N HIS A 14 -19.97 7.56 -8.00
CA HIS A 14 -18.93 6.67 -7.48
C HIS A 14 -17.50 7.15 -7.79
N HIS A 15 -17.32 8.35 -8.34
CA HIS A 15 -16.02 8.93 -8.62
C HIS A 15 -15.53 9.86 -7.50
N ALA A 16 -14.30 9.60 -7.04
CA ALA A 16 -13.38 10.55 -6.38
C ALA A 16 -13.43 10.76 -4.85
N ARG A 17 -14.06 9.90 -4.03
CA ARG A 17 -13.85 9.99 -2.57
C ARG A 17 -12.61 9.22 -2.15
N GLU A 18 -11.71 9.85 -1.37
CA GLU A 18 -10.59 9.13 -0.75
C GLU A 18 -11.11 8.11 0.27
N PRO A 19 -10.43 6.97 0.47
CA PRO A 19 -10.90 5.95 1.41
C PRO A 19 -10.86 6.48 2.84
N ASP A 20 -11.95 6.27 3.58
CA ASP A 20 -12.10 6.68 4.97
C ASP A 20 -11.84 5.52 5.95
N THR A 21 -11.72 4.29 5.42
CA THR A 21 -11.42 3.07 6.17
C THR A 21 -10.40 2.18 5.43
N PHE A 22 -9.77 1.27 6.16
CA PHE A 22 -8.91 0.23 5.59
C PHE A 22 -9.73 -0.81 4.82
N ALA A 23 -11.00 -1.02 5.18
CA ALA A 23 -11.94 -1.77 4.36
C ALA A 23 -12.14 -1.13 2.96
N ASP A 24 -12.28 0.18 2.88
CA ASP A 24 -12.38 0.90 1.60
C ASP A 24 -11.10 0.74 0.78
N VAL A 25 -9.93 0.85 1.44
CA VAL A 25 -8.63 0.60 0.78
C VAL A 25 -8.63 -0.80 0.15
N LEU A 26 -9.09 -1.83 0.87
CA LEU A 26 -9.14 -3.18 0.32
C LEU A 26 -10.07 -3.33 -0.87
N GLN A 27 -11.26 -2.71 -0.81
CA GLN A 27 -12.24 -2.75 -1.90
C GLN A 27 -11.69 -2.12 -3.18
N ARG A 28 -10.83 -1.12 -3.03
CA ARG A 28 -10.28 -0.33 -4.13
C ARG A 28 -8.92 -0.82 -4.65
N LEU A 29 -8.27 -1.76 -3.98
CA LEU A 29 -7.02 -2.36 -4.45
C LEU A 29 -7.08 -2.85 -5.91
N PRO A 30 -8.18 -3.47 -6.40
CA PRO A 30 -8.29 -3.86 -7.81
C PRO A 30 -8.23 -2.71 -8.81
N GLU A 31 -8.48 -1.45 -8.38
CA GLU A 31 -8.27 -0.27 -9.23
C GLU A 31 -6.79 -0.07 -9.60
N LEU A 32 -5.88 -0.63 -8.80
CA LEU A 32 -4.43 -0.52 -8.99
C LEU A 32 -3.92 -1.71 -9.81
N GLY A 33 -3.93 -1.57 -11.13
CA GLY A 33 -3.54 -2.64 -12.06
C GLY A 33 -2.11 -3.18 -11.92
N ARG A 34 -1.23 -2.48 -11.18
CA ARG A 34 0.16 -2.92 -10.92
C ARG A 34 0.46 -3.24 -9.46
N VAL A 35 -0.53 -3.20 -8.58
CA VAL A 35 -0.37 -3.56 -7.17
C VAL A 35 -1.13 -4.84 -6.88
N LEU A 36 -0.39 -5.89 -6.55
CA LEU A 36 -0.96 -7.17 -6.19
C LEU A 36 -0.98 -7.33 -4.68
N TYR A 37 -2.16 -7.35 -4.08
CA TYR A 37 -2.32 -7.63 -2.66
C TYR A 37 -2.44 -9.12 -2.38
N THR A 38 -1.59 -9.63 -1.49
CA THR A 38 -1.51 -11.05 -1.09
C THR A 38 -1.65 -11.22 0.43
N GLY A 39 -1.76 -10.12 1.16
CA GLY A 39 -1.91 -10.13 2.61
C GLY A 39 -3.31 -10.55 3.07
N SER A 40 -3.45 -10.72 4.38
CA SER A 40 -4.74 -11.07 4.98
C SER A 40 -5.66 -9.84 5.06
N ALA A 41 -6.79 -9.89 4.37
CA ALA A 41 -7.84 -8.85 4.47
C ALA A 41 -8.33 -8.66 5.92
N LYS A 42 -8.33 -9.72 6.73
CA LYS A 42 -8.72 -9.68 8.15
C LYS A 42 -7.81 -8.75 8.96
N HIS A 43 -6.49 -8.84 8.76
CA HIS A 43 -5.53 -7.99 9.49
C HIS A 43 -5.66 -6.53 9.09
N THR A 44 -5.87 -6.26 7.80
CA THR A 44 -6.08 -4.90 7.29
C THR A 44 -7.38 -4.30 7.83
N ARG A 45 -8.49 -5.04 7.81
CA ARG A 45 -9.79 -4.57 8.37
C ARG A 45 -9.72 -4.31 9.87
N ARG A 46 -8.96 -5.11 10.62
CA ARG A 46 -8.76 -4.89 12.07
C ARG A 46 -8.10 -3.54 12.39
N LEU A 47 -7.46 -2.89 11.42
CA LEU A 47 -6.99 -1.51 11.62
C LEU A 47 -8.16 -0.54 11.81
N ASP A 48 -9.33 -0.77 11.22
CA ASP A 48 -10.48 0.12 11.41
C ASP A 48 -10.96 0.17 12.87
N GLU A 49 -10.84 -0.95 13.58
CA GLU A 49 -11.20 -1.08 14.99
C GLU A 49 -10.14 -0.48 15.93
N THR A 50 -8.86 -0.57 15.54
CA THR A 50 -7.74 -0.29 16.45
C THR A 50 -7.14 1.11 16.30
N THR A 51 -7.50 1.84 15.24
CA THR A 51 -6.88 3.13 14.88
C THR A 51 -7.68 4.34 15.38
N GLY A 52 -8.90 4.13 15.87
CA GLY A 52 -9.75 5.15 16.49
C GLY A 52 -9.95 6.38 15.59
N ALA A 53 -9.78 7.58 16.16
CA ALA A 53 -9.92 8.85 15.42
C ALA A 53 -8.95 9.00 14.23
N ASN A 54 -7.84 8.25 14.20
CA ASN A 54 -6.86 8.33 13.12
C ASN A 54 -7.20 7.43 11.92
N ARG A 55 -8.27 6.62 11.98
CA ARG A 55 -8.64 5.64 10.95
C ARG A 55 -8.62 6.23 9.54
N GLY A 56 -9.41 7.28 9.31
CA GLY A 56 -9.51 7.90 7.97
C GLY A 56 -8.19 8.49 7.49
N VAL A 57 -7.45 9.17 8.38
CA VAL A 57 -6.14 9.74 8.03
C VAL A 57 -5.15 8.65 7.63
N TRP A 58 -5.13 7.53 8.34
CA TRP A 58 -4.21 6.42 8.05
C TRP A 58 -4.66 5.59 6.85
N ALA A 59 -5.96 5.45 6.62
CA ALA A 59 -6.51 4.84 5.40
C ALA A 59 -6.11 5.65 4.16
N ARG A 60 -6.31 6.97 4.17
CA ARG A 60 -5.87 7.89 3.09
C ARG A 60 -4.37 7.81 2.81
N LYS A 61 -3.54 7.83 3.86
CA LYS A 61 -2.09 7.68 3.72
C LYS A 61 -1.69 6.33 3.14
N THR A 62 -2.38 5.26 3.53
CA THR A 62 -2.17 3.91 2.98
C THR A 62 -2.54 3.89 1.50
N TRP A 63 -3.68 4.48 1.14
CA TRP A 63 -4.12 4.59 -0.25
C TRP A 63 -3.14 5.38 -1.11
N ARG A 64 -2.66 6.53 -0.62
CA ARG A 64 -1.64 7.33 -1.31
C ARG A 64 -0.37 6.52 -1.57
N ALA A 65 0.09 5.76 -0.57
CA ALA A 65 1.25 4.89 -0.72
C ALA A 65 1.04 3.82 -1.81
N LEU A 66 -0.14 3.20 -1.86
CA LEU A 66 -0.47 2.20 -2.88
C LEU A 66 -0.57 2.80 -4.28
N ARG A 67 -1.18 4.00 -4.42
CA ARG A 67 -1.18 4.74 -5.69
C ARG A 67 0.22 5.08 -6.15
N CYS A 68 1.09 5.49 -5.23
CA CYS A 68 2.49 5.78 -5.52
C CYS A 68 3.23 4.53 -6.04
N MET A 69 3.06 3.38 -5.38
CA MET A 69 3.59 2.10 -5.85
C MET A 69 3.09 1.73 -7.26
N ASN A 70 1.80 1.96 -7.53
CA ASN A 70 1.23 1.69 -8.85
C ASN A 70 1.85 2.59 -9.94
N ALA A 71 1.99 3.88 -9.67
CA ALA A 71 2.62 4.82 -10.59
C ALA A 71 4.11 4.52 -10.81
N TYR A 72 4.83 4.18 -9.75
CA TYR A 72 6.21 3.71 -9.81
C TYR A 72 6.35 2.48 -10.72
N ALA A 73 5.49 1.47 -10.55
CA ALA A 73 5.50 0.29 -11.40
C ALA A 73 5.15 0.60 -12.86
N SER A 74 4.30 1.61 -13.11
CA SER A 74 4.03 2.10 -14.46
C SER A 74 5.26 2.78 -15.06
N ALA A 75 5.96 3.62 -14.29
CA ALA A 75 7.19 4.28 -14.74
C ALA A 75 8.31 3.27 -15.03
N LYS A 76 8.41 2.20 -14.24
CA LYS A 76 9.31 1.05 -14.50
C LYS A 76 9.06 0.38 -15.84
N ALA A 77 7.79 0.27 -16.24
CA ALA A 77 7.38 -0.33 -17.52
C ALA A 77 7.37 0.67 -18.70
N GLY A 78 7.71 1.94 -18.46
CA GLY A 78 7.72 2.99 -19.48
C GLY A 78 8.87 2.86 -20.49
N THR A 79 8.95 3.80 -21.42
CA THR A 79 10.03 3.89 -22.41
C THR A 79 10.50 5.36 -22.51
N PRO A 80 11.71 5.69 -22.04
CA PRO A 80 12.67 4.80 -21.38
C PRO A 80 12.17 4.32 -20.01
N PRO A 81 12.59 3.12 -19.54
CA PRO A 81 12.19 2.62 -18.24
C PRO A 81 12.84 3.40 -17.10
N TYR A 82 12.09 3.66 -16.04
CA TYR A 82 12.63 4.32 -14.84
C TYR A 82 13.70 3.45 -14.15
N ALA A 83 14.88 3.99 -13.87
CA ALA A 83 15.98 3.21 -13.29
C ALA A 83 15.92 3.11 -11.75
N GLY A 84 15.40 4.13 -11.06
CA GLY A 84 15.46 4.25 -9.59
C GLY A 84 14.60 3.27 -8.79
N ALA A 85 14.79 3.27 -7.47
CA ALA A 85 13.94 2.58 -6.51
C ALA A 85 12.68 3.40 -6.18
N LEU A 86 11.71 2.79 -5.48
CA LEU A 86 10.50 3.50 -5.04
C LEU A 86 10.81 4.76 -4.20
N ILE A 87 11.87 4.72 -3.40
CA ILE A 87 12.28 5.88 -2.58
C ILE A 87 12.75 7.05 -3.45
N ASP A 88 13.48 6.76 -4.53
CA ASP A 88 13.94 7.76 -5.49
C ASP A 88 12.76 8.36 -6.24
N PHE A 89 11.82 7.50 -6.67
CA PHE A 89 10.59 7.93 -7.32
C PHE A 89 9.75 8.85 -6.43
N CYS A 90 9.66 8.54 -5.13
CA CYS A 90 8.95 9.40 -4.18
C CYS A 90 9.67 10.74 -3.90
N GLY A 91 10.98 10.81 -4.13
CA GLY A 91 11.78 12.03 -3.94
C GLY A 91 11.93 12.87 -5.20
N ASP A 92 11.46 12.36 -6.34
CA ASP A 92 11.54 13.02 -7.64
C ASP A 92 10.59 14.25 -7.67
N PRO A 93 11.09 15.45 -8.00
CA PRO A 93 10.27 16.66 -8.06
C PRO A 93 9.18 16.61 -9.13
N ASP A 94 9.32 15.77 -10.16
CA ASP A 94 8.34 15.63 -11.24
C ASP A 94 7.14 14.76 -10.82
N VAL A 95 7.25 14.04 -9.68
CA VAL A 95 6.14 13.27 -9.11
C VAL A 95 5.25 14.21 -8.29
N SER A 96 3.96 14.27 -8.65
CA SER A 96 2.98 15.09 -7.93
C SER A 96 3.02 14.86 -6.41
N ALA A 97 3.02 15.97 -5.64
CA ALA A 97 3.02 15.94 -4.18
C ALA A 97 1.82 15.17 -3.58
N ASP A 98 0.72 15.08 -4.32
CA ASP A 98 -0.49 14.36 -3.93
C ASP A 98 -0.31 12.84 -4.01
N LEU A 99 0.69 12.40 -4.77
CA LEU A 99 1.06 11.01 -5.00
C LEU A 99 2.30 10.64 -4.17
N ALA A 100 3.27 11.54 -4.05
CA ALA A 100 4.53 11.30 -3.39
C ALA A 100 4.35 10.98 -1.90
N MET A 101 5.04 9.93 -1.44
CA MET A 101 5.15 9.62 -0.02
C MET A 101 6.43 10.24 0.56
N PRO A 102 6.40 10.84 1.76
CA PRO A 102 7.60 11.32 2.42
C PRO A 102 8.66 10.22 2.49
N VAL A 103 9.83 10.46 1.90
CA VAL A 103 10.93 9.47 1.81
C VAL A 103 11.30 8.86 3.16
N ARG A 104 11.20 9.63 4.25
CA ARG A 104 11.42 9.18 5.64
C ARG A 104 10.48 8.06 6.12
N GLN A 105 9.35 7.88 5.44
CA GLN A 105 8.39 6.81 5.75
C GLN A 105 8.72 5.51 5.02
N ILE A 106 9.57 5.56 4.00
CA ILE A 106 9.98 4.40 3.21
C ILE A 106 11.25 3.85 3.83
N ALA A 107 11.20 2.59 4.23
CA ALA A 107 12.33 1.83 4.70
C ALA A 107 12.65 0.74 3.66
N PRO A 108 13.72 0.91 2.85
CA PRO A 108 14.09 -0.08 1.84
C PRO A 108 14.45 -1.44 2.43
N ARG A 109 14.88 -1.45 3.70
CA ARG A 109 15.20 -2.64 4.48
C ARG A 109 14.76 -2.47 5.92
N GLU A 110 14.64 -3.59 6.61
CA GLU A 110 14.50 -3.58 8.06
C GLU A 110 15.76 -3.05 8.75
N SER A 111 15.59 -2.49 9.94
CA SER A 111 16.75 -2.10 10.76
C SER A 111 17.57 -3.35 11.09
N ALA A 112 18.90 -3.20 11.15
CA ALA A 112 19.83 -4.31 11.42
C ALA A 112 19.59 -5.01 12.78
N HIS A 113 18.75 -4.42 13.64
CA HIS A 113 18.38 -4.95 14.95
C HIS A 113 17.21 -5.95 14.92
N VAL A 114 16.63 -6.26 13.76
CA VAL A 114 15.69 -7.38 13.66
C VAL A 114 16.46 -8.67 13.84
N ASN A 115 16.25 -9.31 14.99
CA ASN A 115 16.87 -10.59 15.34
C ASN A 115 16.57 -11.62 14.24
N ALA A 116 17.55 -12.44 13.84
CA ALA A 116 17.39 -13.49 12.81
C ALA A 116 16.16 -14.40 13.08
N LYS A 117 15.79 -14.52 14.37
CA LYS A 117 14.62 -15.24 14.87
C LYS A 117 13.25 -14.75 14.34
N TRP A 118 13.13 -13.48 13.96
CA TRP A 118 11.86 -12.86 13.52
C TRP A 118 11.79 -12.59 12.02
N GLU A 119 12.80 -13.05 11.26
CA GLU A 119 12.81 -12.91 9.80
C GLU A 119 11.65 -13.65 9.13
N ASN A 120 11.20 -14.74 9.74
CA ASN A 120 10.08 -15.55 9.24
C ASN A 120 8.74 -14.82 9.29
N GLU A 121 8.53 -13.85 10.21
CA GLU A 121 7.31 -13.03 10.22
C GLU A 121 7.19 -12.12 8.99
N ARG A 122 8.27 -11.99 8.22
CA ARG A 122 8.37 -11.14 7.04
C ARG A 122 8.33 -11.95 5.75
N VAL A 123 8.03 -13.23 5.86
CA VAL A 123 7.78 -14.12 4.73
C VAL A 123 6.28 -14.14 4.49
N PHE A 124 5.86 -13.54 3.39
CA PHE A 124 4.45 -13.45 3.02
C PHE A 124 4.16 -14.35 1.82
N PRO A 125 2.92 -14.88 1.72
CA PRO A 125 2.51 -15.64 0.55
C PRO A 125 2.58 -14.76 -0.70
N VAL A 126 3.06 -15.33 -1.80
CA VAL A 126 3.04 -14.69 -3.13
C VAL A 126 2.67 -15.73 -4.19
N PRO A 127 2.08 -15.36 -5.34
CA PRO A 127 1.85 -16.32 -6.40
C PRO A 127 3.14 -16.98 -6.88
N THR A 128 3.04 -18.21 -7.37
CA THR A 128 4.19 -18.98 -7.89
C THR A 128 4.88 -18.32 -9.08
N ARG A 129 4.14 -17.52 -9.87
CA ARG A 129 4.70 -16.68 -10.95
C ARG A 129 5.64 -15.57 -10.45
N VAL A 130 5.47 -15.13 -9.20
CA VAL A 130 6.35 -14.14 -8.54
C VAL A 130 7.54 -14.87 -7.94
N ARG A 131 7.30 -15.90 -7.11
CA ARG A 131 8.35 -16.78 -6.57
C ARG A 131 7.89 -18.22 -6.60
N ARG A 132 8.70 -19.10 -7.18
CA ARG A 132 8.39 -20.54 -7.33
C ARG A 132 7.96 -21.24 -6.03
N ARG A 133 8.50 -20.81 -4.88
CA ARG A 133 8.18 -21.36 -3.56
C ARG A 133 6.82 -20.91 -2.99
N GLY A 134 6.11 -19.98 -3.64
CA GLY A 134 4.81 -19.47 -3.17
C GLY A 134 4.91 -18.48 -1.99
N ALA A 135 6.11 -18.06 -1.62
CA ALA A 135 6.35 -17.11 -0.55
C ALA A 135 7.60 -16.26 -0.82
N ALA A 136 7.61 -15.04 -0.31
CA ALA A 136 8.73 -14.11 -0.45
C ALA A 136 8.99 -13.34 0.85
N ARG A 137 10.27 -13.07 1.13
CA ARG A 137 10.67 -12.21 2.22
C ARG A 137 10.51 -10.74 1.80
N MET A 138 9.75 -9.95 2.56
CA MET A 138 9.48 -8.53 2.31
C MET A 138 10.05 -7.66 3.44
N GLN A 139 11.32 -7.28 3.30
CA GLN A 139 11.98 -6.38 4.25
C GLN A 139 11.61 -4.90 4.00
N ALA A 140 11.34 -4.55 2.74
CA ALA A 140 10.93 -3.21 2.37
C ALA A 140 9.55 -2.90 2.96
N HIS A 141 9.44 -1.76 3.63
CA HIS A 141 8.18 -1.36 4.23
C HIS A 141 7.96 0.15 4.25
N ILE A 142 6.69 0.54 4.34
CA ILE A 142 6.28 1.94 4.52
C ILE A 142 5.61 2.11 5.88
N LYS A 143 6.06 3.10 6.65
CA LYS A 143 5.50 3.47 7.96
C LYS A 143 4.39 4.50 7.77
N ILE A 144 3.14 4.10 8.00
CA ILE A 144 1.99 5.01 7.85
C ILE A 144 1.89 5.98 9.03
N ALA A 145 2.24 5.53 10.22
CA ALA A 145 2.30 6.36 11.43
C ALA A 145 3.46 5.94 12.34
N SER A 146 3.94 6.88 13.16
CA SER A 146 5.08 6.70 14.09
C SER A 146 4.67 6.51 15.55
N ARG A 147 3.38 6.64 15.89
CA ARG A 147 2.83 6.47 17.24
C ARG A 147 1.63 5.52 17.25
N GLY A 148 1.44 4.81 18.37
CA GLY A 148 0.31 3.91 18.59
C GLY A 148 0.41 2.63 17.77
N VAL A 149 -0.68 2.25 17.12
CA VAL A 149 -0.76 1.03 16.29
C VAL A 149 0.27 1.00 15.15
N SER A 150 0.69 2.19 14.68
CA SER A 150 1.75 2.36 13.67
C SER A 150 1.65 1.40 12.49
N PRO A 151 0.59 1.52 11.66
CA PRO A 151 0.39 0.63 10.54
C PRO A 151 1.60 0.66 9.58
N ARG A 152 1.93 -0.51 9.04
CA ARG A 152 3.00 -0.69 8.06
C ARG A 152 2.48 -1.43 6.84
N ILE A 153 3.05 -1.08 5.69
CA ILE A 153 2.89 -1.82 4.43
C ILE A 153 4.18 -2.57 4.18
N HIS A 154 4.17 -3.91 4.12
CA HIS A 154 5.30 -4.68 3.60
C HIS A 154 5.05 -5.04 2.14
N TYR A 155 6.08 -4.83 1.32
CA TYR A 155 5.99 -5.05 -0.11
C TYR A 155 7.26 -5.70 -0.69
N LEU A 156 7.08 -6.35 -1.82
CA LEU A 156 8.12 -6.82 -2.72
C LEU A 156 8.01 -6.04 -4.03
N ASP A 157 9.12 -5.44 -4.44
CA ASP A 157 9.26 -4.94 -5.79
C ASP A 157 9.58 -6.11 -6.73
N ASP A 158 8.60 -6.48 -7.57
CA ASP A 158 8.76 -7.51 -8.61
C ASP A 158 8.59 -6.89 -10.01
N THR A 159 8.84 -5.58 -10.15
CA THR A 159 8.65 -4.85 -11.40
C THR A 159 9.56 -5.34 -12.53
N ALA A 160 10.75 -5.81 -12.21
CA ALA A 160 11.69 -6.39 -13.18
C ALA A 160 11.28 -7.77 -13.71
N ASN A 161 10.38 -8.49 -13.02
CA ASN A 161 9.96 -9.84 -13.38
C ASN A 161 8.51 -9.88 -13.86
N THR A 162 7.56 -9.46 -13.01
CA THR A 162 6.12 -9.44 -13.35
C THR A 162 5.59 -8.06 -13.69
N GLY A 163 6.36 -6.99 -13.47
CA GLY A 163 5.88 -5.62 -13.64
C GLY A 163 4.97 -5.15 -12.50
N LEU A 164 4.95 -5.88 -11.38
CA LEU A 164 4.04 -5.67 -10.24
C LEU A 164 4.80 -5.30 -8.96
N ILE A 165 4.13 -4.56 -8.09
CA ILE A 165 4.47 -4.48 -6.67
C ILE A 165 3.55 -5.43 -5.91
N VAL A 166 4.15 -6.37 -5.18
CA VAL A 166 3.39 -7.34 -4.38
C VAL A 166 3.33 -6.88 -2.93
N VAL A 167 2.15 -6.56 -2.44
CA VAL A 167 1.91 -6.14 -1.05
C VAL A 167 1.48 -7.35 -0.23
N GLY A 168 2.38 -7.82 0.65
CA GLY A 168 2.15 -8.99 1.50
C GLY A 168 1.54 -8.66 2.87
N TRP A 169 1.62 -7.40 3.31
CA TRP A 169 1.08 -6.99 4.60
C TRP A 169 0.60 -5.54 4.57
N ILE A 170 -0.63 -5.32 5.05
CA ILE A 170 -1.09 -4.02 5.53
C ILE A 170 -1.66 -4.30 6.91
N GLY A 171 -1.01 -3.80 7.95
CA GLY A 171 -1.39 -4.19 9.30
C GLY A 171 -0.62 -3.43 10.35
N ARG A 172 -0.86 -3.80 11.60
CA ARG A 172 -0.10 -3.27 12.75
C ARG A 172 1.39 -3.55 12.56
N HIS A 173 2.22 -2.84 13.30
CA HIS A 173 3.62 -3.20 13.43
C HIS A 173 3.76 -4.69 13.81
N LEU A 174 4.62 -5.41 13.09
CA LEU A 174 5.04 -6.77 13.46
C LEU A 174 5.95 -6.75 14.68
N THR A 175 6.11 -7.90 15.33
CA THR A 175 6.88 -8.00 16.58
C THR A 175 8.37 -7.80 16.28
N ASN A 176 9.04 -6.98 17.08
CA ASN A 176 10.49 -6.78 17.02
C ASN A 176 11.03 -6.54 18.43
N THR A 177 10.92 -7.55 19.30
CA THR A 177 11.32 -7.39 20.70
C THR A 177 12.85 -7.36 20.81
N LYS A 178 13.38 -6.17 21.15
CA LYS A 178 14.25 -6.06 22.32
C LYS A 178 13.36 -6.36 23.54
N THR A 179 13.51 -7.53 24.14
CA THR A 179 13.49 -7.65 25.59
C THR A 179 14.91 -7.42 26.07
#